data_AF-A0A7Y3AQ53-F1
#
_entry.id   AF-A0A7Y3AQ53-F1
#
_cell.length_a   1.000
_cell.length_b   1.000
_cell.length_c   1.000
_cell.angle_alpha   90.00
_cell.angle_beta   90.00
_cell.angle_gamma   90.00
#
_symmetry.space_group_name_H-M   'P 1'
#
loop_
_entity.id
_entity.type
_entity.pdbx_description
1 polymer ?
#
loop_
_entity_poly.entity_id
_entity_poly.type
_entity_poly.pdbx_seq_one_letter_code
_entity_poly.pdbx_strand_id
1 'polypeptide(L)'
;MPVDGKLLEILCCPVSKTPLKALGADQLDKLNKAIKNGEALYIDNEKVTEPLQEGLITEDGKVVYPVQDNIPILLEEKGIGTAQFK
;
A
#
# COMPACT_ATOMS: atom_id res chain seq x y z
N MET A 1 -2.07 -37.90 10.89
CA MET A 1 -2.73 -36.79 10.18
C MET A 1 -1.89 -35.54 10.42
N PRO A 2 -1.03 -35.12 9.49
CA PRO A 2 -0.19 -33.96 9.72
C PRO A 2 -0.79 -32.71 9.09
N VAL A 3 -0.97 -31.71 9.96
CA VAL A 3 -1.07 -30.27 9.71
C VAL A 3 -2.25 -29.77 8.87
N ASP A 4 -3.33 -29.45 9.58
CA ASP A 4 -4.46 -28.63 9.14
C ASP A 4 -3.99 -27.33 8.46
N GLY A 5 -4.40 -27.14 7.20
CA GLY A 5 -4.17 -25.91 6.41
C GLY A 5 -4.78 -24.62 7.00
N LYS A 6 -5.50 -24.72 8.12
CA LYS A 6 -6.02 -23.58 8.90
C LYS A 6 -4.94 -22.76 9.61
N LEU A 7 -3.72 -23.31 9.77
CA LEU A 7 -2.60 -22.58 10.41
C LEU A 7 -1.91 -21.58 9.46
N LEU A 8 -2.16 -21.66 8.15
CA LEU A 8 -1.62 -20.71 7.15
C LEU A 8 -2.53 -19.48 6.93
N GLU A 9 -3.61 -19.33 7.70
CA GLU A 9 -4.51 -18.15 7.71
C GLU A 9 -4.00 -17.00 8.59
N ILE A 10 -2.79 -17.10 9.17
CA ILE A 10 -2.28 -16.18 10.20
C ILE A 10 -1.53 -14.94 9.62
N LEU A 11 -1.35 -14.81 8.30
CA LEU A 11 -0.78 -13.58 7.70
C LEU A 11 -1.70 -12.99 6.61
N CYS A 12 -2.77 -12.32 7.03
CA CYS A 12 -3.66 -11.58 6.14
C CYS A 12 -4.05 -10.23 6.74
N CYS A 13 -4.20 -9.22 5.86
CA CYS A 13 -4.62 -7.86 6.24
C CYS A 13 -5.92 -7.86 7.06
N PRO A 14 -5.99 -7.12 8.18
CA PRO A 14 -7.08 -7.20 9.14
C PRO A 14 -8.43 -6.70 8.62
N VAL A 15 -8.48 -5.98 7.49
CA VAL A 15 -9.71 -5.38 6.97
C VAL A 15 -10.33 -6.19 5.82
N SER A 16 -9.51 -6.81 4.97
CA SER A 16 -9.97 -7.39 3.70
C SER A 16 -9.51 -8.82 3.45
N LYS A 17 -8.64 -9.38 4.31
CA LYS A 17 -7.91 -10.65 4.11
C LYS A 17 -7.15 -10.76 2.78
N THR A 18 -6.94 -9.64 2.10
CA THR A 18 -6.27 -9.60 0.80
C THR A 18 -4.74 -9.53 1.00
N PRO A 19 -3.94 -10.25 0.20
CA PRO A 19 -2.49 -10.14 0.27
C PRO A 19 -2.03 -8.71 -0.03
N LEU A 20 -1.05 -8.23 0.74
CA LEU A 20 -0.24 -7.07 0.36
C LEU A 20 1.00 -7.55 -0.37
N LYS A 21 1.37 -6.83 -1.42
CA LYS A 21 2.62 -7.03 -2.15
C LYS A 21 3.49 -5.80 -2.00
N ALA A 22 4.81 -6.01 -1.98
CA ALA A 22 5.74 -4.91 -2.14
C ALA A 22 5.48 -4.21 -3.47
N LEU A 23 5.38 -2.89 -3.43
CA LEU A 23 5.24 -2.05 -4.62
C LEU A 23 6.52 -2.21 -5.46
N GLY A 24 6.37 -2.55 -6.74
CA GLY A 24 7.52 -2.68 -7.64
C GLY A 24 8.19 -1.32 -7.87
N ALA A 25 9.50 -1.32 -8.13
CA ALA A 25 10.28 -0.10 -8.34
C ALA A 25 9.69 0.82 -9.43
N ASP A 26 9.16 0.26 -10.53
CA ASP A 26 8.46 1.02 -11.58
C ASP A 26 7.19 1.72 -11.09
N GLN A 27 6.40 1.07 -10.24
CA GLN A 27 5.19 1.67 -9.67
C GLN A 27 5.54 2.71 -8.61
N LEU A 28 6.60 2.47 -7.85
CA LEU A 28 7.12 3.41 -6.87
C LEU A 28 7.62 4.71 -7.53
N ASP A 29 8.35 4.61 -8.65
CA ASP A 29 8.79 5.78 -9.41
C ASP A 29 7.59 6.59 -9.98
N LYS A 30 6.58 5.91 -10.52
CA LYS A 30 5.33 6.55 -10.96
C LYS A 30 4.60 7.23 -9.82
N LEU A 31 4.50 6.57 -8.67
CA LEU A 31 3.86 7.12 -7.48
C LEU A 31 4.62 8.34 -6.99
N ASN A 32 5.95 8.27 -6.89
CA ASN A 32 6.79 9.39 -6.49
C ASN A 32 6.71 10.58 -7.46
N LYS A 33 6.56 10.34 -8.77
CA LYS A 33 6.29 11.40 -9.74
C LYS A 33 4.94 12.06 -9.47
N ALA A 34 3.89 11.29 -9.22
CA ALA A 34 2.56 11.82 -8.93
C ALA A 34 2.51 12.56 -7.58
N ILE A 35 3.22 12.05 -6.56
CA ILE A 35 3.45 12.72 -5.27
C ILE A 35 4.12 14.08 -5.51
N LYS A 36 5.19 14.11 -6.31
CA LYS A 36 5.92 15.33 -6.62
C LYS A 36 5.10 16.35 -7.44
N ASN A 37 4.19 15.86 -8.28
CA ASN A 37 3.21 16.70 -8.98
C ASN A 37 2.09 17.21 -8.06
N GLY A 38 1.98 16.69 -6.83
CA GLY A 38 0.89 17.01 -5.90
C GLY A 38 -0.44 16.35 -6.27
N GLU A 39 -0.40 15.29 -7.06
CA GLU A 39 -1.56 14.50 -7.51
C GLU A 39 -1.87 13.31 -6.58
N ALA A 40 -0.92 12.92 -5.73
CA ALA A 40 -1.12 11.86 -4.75
C ALA A 40 -1.79 12.39 -3.48
N LEU A 41 -2.98 11.88 -3.19
CA LEU A 41 -3.71 12.12 -1.94
C LEU A 41 -3.84 10.80 -1.17
N TYR A 42 -3.78 10.91 0.14
CA TYR A 42 -4.23 9.87 1.06
C TYR A 42 -5.76 9.77 1.03
N ILE A 43 -6.31 8.64 1.48
CA ILE A 43 -7.76 8.42 1.60
C ILE A 43 -8.39 9.48 2.53
N ASP A 44 -7.66 9.96 3.53
CA ASP A 44 -8.07 11.07 4.39
C ASP A 44 -8.06 12.45 3.69
N ASN A 45 -7.84 12.52 2.37
CA ASN A 45 -7.70 13.75 1.58
C ASN A 45 -6.45 14.60 1.91
N GLU A 46 -5.55 14.10 2.75
CA GLU A 46 -4.23 14.71 2.94
C GLU A 46 -3.34 14.54 1.71
N LYS A 47 -2.57 15.56 1.35
CA LYS A 47 -1.59 15.46 0.26
C LYS A 47 -0.38 14.69 0.72
N VAL A 48 0.05 13.75 -0.11
CA VAL A 48 1.36 13.12 0.06
C VAL A 48 2.39 14.13 -0.42
N THR A 49 3.19 14.67 0.50
CA THR A 49 4.28 15.61 0.19
C THR A 49 5.64 14.94 0.26
N GLU A 50 5.74 13.81 0.96
CA GLU A 50 6.97 13.07 1.16
C GLU A 50 7.08 11.93 0.13
N PRO A 51 8.20 11.83 -0.61
CA PRO A 51 8.44 10.73 -1.52
C PRO A 51 8.62 9.43 -0.74
N LEU A 52 8.06 8.37 -1.28
CA LEU A 52 8.09 7.04 -0.70
C LEU A 52 9.33 6.29 -1.20
N GLN A 53 10.13 5.76 -0.28
CA GLN A 53 11.23 4.87 -0.63
C GLN A 53 10.72 3.45 -0.89
N GLU A 54 9.74 3.02 -0.10
CA GLU A 54 9.08 1.75 -0.25
C GLU A 54 7.56 1.91 -0.06
N GLY A 55 6.80 0.98 -0.61
CA GLY A 55 5.35 0.97 -0.50
C GLY A 55 4.83 -0.47 -0.53
N LEU A 56 3.69 -0.70 0.08
CA LEU A 56 2.95 -1.95 -0.03
C LEU A 56 1.66 -1.67 -0.81
N ILE A 57 1.41 -2.40 -1.88
CA ILE A 57 0.16 -2.33 -2.63
C ILE A 57 -0.72 -3.51 -2.29
N THR A 58 -2.03 -3.31 -2.25
CA THR A 58 -2.97 -4.44 -2.22
C THR A 58 -2.81 -5.26 -3.49
N GLU A 59 -2.98 -6.58 -3.40
CA GLU A 59 -2.86 -7.46 -4.59
C GLU A 59 -3.83 -7.08 -5.71
N ASP A 60 -4.98 -6.50 -5.35
CA ASP A 60 -5.98 -5.96 -6.26
C ASP A 60 -5.57 -4.63 -6.91
N GLY A 61 -4.43 -4.06 -6.51
CA GLY A 61 -3.85 -2.85 -7.08
C GLY A 61 -4.61 -1.57 -6.75
N LYS A 62 -5.56 -1.59 -5.82
CA LYS A 62 -6.47 -0.46 -5.50
C LYS A 62 -5.90 0.55 -4.51
N VAL A 63 -5.10 0.10 -3.55
CA VAL A 63 -4.61 0.94 -2.45
C VAL A 63 -3.14 0.65 -2.22
N VAL A 64 -2.35 1.71 -2.10
CA VAL A 64 -0.93 1.67 -1.74
C VAL A 64 -0.75 2.23 -0.35
N TYR A 65 -0.13 1.47 0.53
CA TYR A 65 0.32 1.88 1.85
C TYR A 65 1.78 2.33 1.78
N PRO A 66 2.10 3.49 2.33
CA PRO A 66 3.48 3.95 2.41
C PRO A 66 4.29 3.13 3.41
N VAL A 67 5.57 2.90 3.12
CA VAL A 67 6.53 2.34 4.07
C VAL A 67 7.50 3.45 4.46
N GLN A 68 7.55 3.76 5.75
CA GLN A 68 8.40 4.79 6.32
C GLN A 68 9.35 4.15 7.33
N ASP A 69 10.65 4.34 7.14
CA ASP A 69 11.67 3.76 8.03
C ASP A 69 11.59 2.22 8.14
N ASN A 70 11.31 1.51 7.03
CA ASN A 70 11.02 0.06 7.00
C ASN A 70 9.77 -0.37 7.80
N ILE A 71 8.96 0.59 8.26
CA ILE A 71 7.71 0.32 8.96
C ILE A 71 6.55 0.58 7.98
N PRO A 72 5.79 -0.48 7.60
CA PRO A 72 4.61 -0.30 6.77
C PRO A 72 3.51 0.38 7.57
N ILE A 73 3.05 1.54 7.09
CA ILE A 73 1.93 2.25 7.71
C ILE A 73 0.63 1.67 7.13
N LEU A 74 0.09 0.68 7.83
CA LEU A 74 -1.16 0.01 7.49
C LEU A 74 -2.38 0.73 8.09
N LEU A 75 -2.43 2.05 7.96
CA LEU A 75 -3.57 2.86 8.38
C LEU A 75 -4.49 3.08 7.17
N GLU A 76 -5.78 2.77 7.32
CA GLU A 76 -6.78 2.99 6.26
C GLU A 76 -6.79 4.46 5.80
N GLU A 77 -6.62 5.38 6.73
CA GLU A 77 -6.55 6.84 6.52
C GLU A 77 -5.33 7.24 5.68
N LYS A 78 -4.20 6.55 5.88
CA LYS A 78 -2.93 6.77 5.15
C LYS A 78 -2.77 5.87 3.92
N GLY A 79 -3.82 5.16 3.51
CA GLY A 79 -3.81 4.47 2.23
C GLY A 79 -3.88 5.48 1.09
N ILE A 80 -3.15 5.22 0.01
CA ILE A 80 -3.13 6.02 -1.22
C ILE A 80 -3.92 5.24 -2.27
N GLY A 81 -5.10 5.72 -2.63
CA GLY A 81 -5.93 5.08 -3.65
C GLY A 81 -5.29 5.21 -5.03
N THR A 82 -5.04 4.11 -5.74
CA THR A 82 -4.48 4.18 -7.11
C THR A 82 -5.49 4.69 -8.13
N ALA A 83 -6.78 4.66 -7.79
CA ALA A 83 -7.87 5.15 -8.61
C ALA A 83 -7.78 6.65 -8.97
N GLN A 84 -6.97 7.42 -8.23
CA GLN A 84 -6.70 8.83 -8.52
C GLN A 84 -5.65 9.04 -9.61
N PHE A 85 -4.84 8.02 -9.92
CA PHE A 85 -3.85 8.05 -10.99
C PHE A 85 -4.47 7.40 -12.24
N LYS A 86 -5.32 8.16 -12.95
CA LYS A 86 -6.05 7.68 -14.14
C LYS A 86 -5.47 8.25 -15.43
#